data_AF-A0A7V4HIQ2-F1
#
_entry.id   AF-A0A7V4HIQ2-F1
#
_cell.length_a   1.000
_cell.length_b   1.000
_cell.length_c   1.000
_cell.angle_alpha   90.00
_cell.angle_beta   90.00
_cell.angle_gamma   90.00
#
_symmetry.space_group_name_H-M   'P 1'
#
loop_
_entity.id
_entity.type
_entity.pdbx_description
1 polymer ?
#
loop_
_entity_poly.entity_id
_entity_poly.type
_entity_poly.pdbx_seq_one_letter_code
_entity_poly.pdbx_strand_id
1 'polypeptide(L)'
;MFIASELRRRRKAAPTQPRTCSEQSHAARRLSGPVWTFALFLRRIGHGVAAMIVSASRRTDIPALHWSWFMDRLRHGVCSVANPRNPSIVSSISLRPEDVDAIVFWSKNPAPMLPFVREIEAINPRFYVLFTLNDYPLDLEPAMPPVAERVAVFSRLSDMIGPARVVWRYDPIVLSSRTDADYHRLRFERLCGQLRTRTERVIVSVVDMYGSTRRALKRLESRGWRFSPD
;
A
#
# COMPACT_ATOMS: atom_id res chain seq x y z
N MET A 1 -30.01 32.64 31.36
CA MET A 1 -31.03 31.99 32.20
C MET A 1 -30.41 30.71 32.73
N PHE A 2 -30.09 30.71 34.04
CA PHE A 2 -29.49 29.64 34.89
C PHE A 2 -28.15 29.01 34.43
N ILE A 3 -26.97 29.36 34.98
CA ILE A 3 -26.39 29.15 36.34
C ILE A 3 -26.20 27.64 36.62
N ALA A 4 -24.94 27.13 36.57
CA ALA A 4 -24.01 26.81 37.69
C ALA A 4 -24.53 25.66 38.59
N SER A 5 -23.77 24.81 39.28
CA SER A 5 -22.37 24.70 39.73
C SER A 5 -22.21 23.21 40.18
N GLU A 6 -21.07 22.59 40.51
CA GLU A 6 -20.31 22.65 41.78
C GLU A 6 -19.51 21.30 41.80
N LEU A 7 -18.19 21.27 41.62
CA LEU A 7 -17.12 21.26 42.65
C LEU A 7 -17.07 20.07 43.64
N ARG A 8 -15.95 19.34 43.52
CA ARG A 8 -15.05 18.79 44.57
C ARG A 8 -15.58 17.71 45.55
N ARG A 9 -14.82 16.60 45.65
CA ARG A 9 -13.80 16.42 46.72
C ARG A 9 -12.93 15.16 46.50
N ARG A 10 -11.68 15.32 46.96
CA ARG A 10 -10.51 14.43 46.91
C ARG A 10 -10.63 13.24 47.85
N ARG A 11 -9.91 12.14 47.55
CA ARG A 11 -9.05 11.42 48.54
C ARG A 11 -7.82 10.82 47.84
N LYS A 12 -6.64 11.13 48.40
CA LYS A 12 -5.35 10.46 48.16
C LYS A 12 -5.19 9.32 49.16
N ALA A 13 -4.58 8.21 48.75
CA ALA A 13 -3.73 7.35 49.58
C ALA A 13 -2.76 6.57 48.66
N ALA A 14 -1.53 6.35 49.13
CA ALA A 14 -0.33 6.01 48.36
C ALA A 14 0.04 4.50 48.43
N PRO A 15 1.33 4.12 48.24
CA PRO A 15 1.83 3.31 47.13
C PRO A 15 1.95 1.80 47.46
N THR A 16 1.94 0.95 46.45
CA THR A 16 2.32 -0.47 46.59
C THR A 16 3.46 -0.84 45.65
N GLN A 17 4.56 -1.29 46.26
CA GLN A 17 5.79 -1.81 45.68
C GLN A 17 5.58 -3.20 45.02
N PRO A 18 6.60 -3.73 44.29
CA PRO A 18 6.39 -4.49 43.06
C PRO A 18 6.00 -5.95 43.31
N ARG A 19 5.08 -6.45 42.49
CA ARG A 19 4.73 -7.87 42.48
C ARG A 19 5.67 -8.65 41.55
N THR A 20 5.97 -9.83 42.03
CA THR A 20 7.01 -10.79 41.67
C THR A 20 6.88 -11.41 40.29
N CYS A 21 8.03 -11.85 39.78
CA CYS A 21 8.27 -12.60 38.56
C CYS A 21 7.63 -14.00 38.60
N SER A 22 6.30 -14.10 38.39
CA SER A 22 5.66 -15.40 38.07
C SER A 22 4.27 -15.31 37.40
N GLU A 23 3.78 -14.13 37.00
CA GLU A 23 2.45 -13.97 36.36
C GLU A 23 2.51 -13.67 34.84
N GLN A 24 3.65 -13.89 34.17
CA GLN A 24 3.80 -13.62 32.72
C GLN A 24 3.30 -14.74 31.78
N SER A 25 2.73 -15.83 32.28
CA SER A 25 2.36 -17.01 31.46
C SER A 25 0.87 -17.13 31.09
N HIS A 26 0.00 -16.19 31.46
CA HIS A 26 -1.44 -16.29 31.15
C HIS A 26 -2.09 -15.08 30.46
N ALA A 27 -1.32 -14.15 29.90
CA ALA A 27 -1.84 -13.03 29.11
C ALA A 27 -1.80 -13.24 27.58
N ALA A 28 -1.38 -14.42 27.09
CA ALA A 28 -1.19 -14.69 25.66
C ALA A 28 -2.46 -15.16 24.90
N ARG A 29 -3.66 -15.01 25.47
CA ARG A 29 -4.93 -15.42 24.83
C ARG A 29 -5.94 -14.29 24.88
N ARG A 30 -5.77 -13.28 24.02
CA ARG A 30 -6.81 -12.37 23.49
C ARG A 30 -6.17 -11.34 22.53
N LEU A 31 -5.66 -11.83 21.40
CA LEU A 31 -5.42 -11.01 20.21
C LEU A 31 -6.26 -11.57 19.06
N SER A 32 -7.57 -11.64 19.27
CA SER A 32 -8.55 -11.88 18.21
C SER A 32 -8.91 -10.54 17.55
N GLY A 33 -7.98 -10.03 16.75
CA GLY A 33 -8.28 -9.04 15.72
C GLY A 33 -8.65 -9.74 14.41
N PRO A 34 -9.34 -9.07 13.47
CA PRO A 34 -9.70 -9.66 12.19
C PRO A 34 -8.45 -10.13 11.45
N VAL A 35 -8.41 -11.42 11.09
CA VAL A 35 -7.39 -11.99 10.21
C VAL A 35 -7.66 -11.48 8.80
N TRP A 36 -7.06 -10.37 8.44
CA TRP A 36 -7.18 -9.82 7.11
C TRP A 36 -6.29 -10.61 6.12
N THR A 37 -6.89 -11.08 5.02
CA THR A 37 -6.20 -11.86 3.99
C THR A 37 -5.35 -10.96 3.08
N PHE A 38 -4.05 -10.79 3.37
CA PHE A 38 -3.14 -10.01 2.52
C PHE A 38 -1.95 -10.84 2.01
N ALA A 39 -1.62 -10.76 0.71
CA ALA A 39 -0.40 -11.42 0.19
C ALA A 39 0.79 -10.56 0.53
N LEU A 40 1.80 -11.21 1.10
CA LEU A 40 3.18 -10.91 0.80
C LEU A 40 3.65 -11.99 -0.18
N PHE A 41 4.20 -11.59 -1.33
CA PHE A 41 4.88 -12.52 -2.23
C PHE A 41 6.36 -12.52 -1.88
N LEU A 42 6.91 -13.68 -1.56
CA LEU A 42 8.31 -13.88 -1.20
C LEU A 42 8.98 -14.61 -2.36
N ARG A 43 10.10 -14.09 -2.86
CA ARG A 43 10.93 -14.78 -3.84
C ARG A 43 12.27 -15.13 -3.20
N ARG A 44 12.48 -16.42 -2.91
CA ARG A 44 13.78 -16.97 -2.47
C ARG A 44 14.66 -17.12 -3.70
N ILE A 45 15.70 -16.29 -3.86
CA ILE A 45 16.73 -16.47 -4.90
C ILE A 45 17.87 -17.28 -4.28
N GLY A 46 18.35 -18.32 -4.99
CA GLY A 46 19.23 -19.35 -4.46
C GLY A 46 20.72 -18.99 -4.38
N HIS A 47 21.41 -19.79 -3.54
CA HIS A 47 22.83 -19.88 -3.15
C HIS A 47 23.45 -18.73 -2.32
N GLY A 48 23.63 -18.99 -1.01
CA GLY A 48 24.55 -18.26 -0.11
C GLY A 48 23.86 -17.49 1.01
N VAL A 49 22.97 -16.55 0.66
CA VAL A 49 22.06 -15.86 1.58
C VAL A 49 20.80 -15.57 0.77
N ALA A 50 19.66 -16.13 1.15
CA ALA A 50 18.42 -15.92 0.41
C ALA A 50 17.94 -14.48 0.61
N ALA A 51 17.93 -13.68 -0.46
CA ALA A 51 17.37 -12.34 -0.39
C ALA A 51 15.85 -12.41 -0.11
N MET A 52 15.38 -11.74 0.94
CA MET A 52 13.99 -11.67 1.36
C MET A 52 13.38 -10.31 0.97
N ILE A 53 12.65 -10.29 -0.14
CA ILE A 53 11.87 -9.13 -0.58
C ILE A 53 10.40 -9.33 -0.19
N VAL A 54 9.87 -8.38 0.57
CA VAL A 54 8.47 -8.34 1.00
C VAL A 54 7.68 -7.48 0.03
N SER A 55 6.96 -8.11 -0.91
CA SER A 55 6.05 -7.38 -1.80
C SER A 55 4.73 -7.09 -1.09
N ALA A 56 4.66 -5.95 -0.42
CA ALA A 56 3.48 -5.42 0.23
C ALA A 56 2.55 -4.78 -0.82
N SER A 57 1.31 -5.23 -0.90
CA SER A 57 0.24 -4.70 -1.78
C SER A 57 0.00 -5.41 -3.12
N ARG A 58 0.36 -6.70 -3.23
CA ARG A 58 0.00 -7.49 -4.43
C ARG A 58 -1.48 -7.91 -4.49
N ARG A 59 -2.17 -8.02 -3.35
CA ARG A 59 -3.60 -8.39 -3.27
C ARG A 59 -4.53 -7.20 -3.08
N THR A 60 -4.05 -6.14 -2.44
CA THR A 60 -4.80 -4.92 -2.15
C THR A 60 -3.83 -3.75 -2.11
N ASP A 61 -4.30 -2.53 -2.30
CA ASP A 61 -3.51 -1.32 -2.13
C ASP A 61 -3.33 -1.01 -0.62
N ILE A 62 -2.29 -1.56 0.01
CA ILE A 62 -2.07 -1.39 1.46
C ILE A 62 -1.85 0.10 1.81
N PRO A 63 -1.00 0.87 1.09
CA PRO A 63 -0.83 2.29 1.35
C PRO A 63 -2.14 3.09 1.29
N ALA A 64 -3.05 2.76 0.38
CA ALA A 64 -4.31 3.48 0.27
C ALA A 64 -5.36 3.05 1.32
N LEU A 65 -5.43 1.75 1.64
CA LEU A 65 -6.62 1.18 2.32
C LEU A 65 -6.34 0.63 3.72
N HIS A 66 -5.10 0.23 4.02
CA HIS A 66 -4.78 -0.53 5.24
C HIS A 66 -3.50 -0.04 5.91
N TRP A 67 -3.19 1.25 5.75
CA TRP A 67 -1.91 1.79 6.17
C TRP A 67 -1.65 1.71 7.67
N SER A 68 -2.62 2.13 8.50
CA SER A 68 -2.48 2.07 9.96
C SER A 68 -2.23 0.64 10.44
N TRP A 69 -2.96 -0.32 9.88
CA TRP A 69 -2.75 -1.74 10.18
C TRP A 69 -1.33 -2.20 9.81
N PHE A 70 -0.82 -1.80 8.65
CA PHE A 70 0.51 -2.18 8.22
C PHE A 70 1.59 -1.58 9.12
N MET A 71 1.45 -0.31 9.51
CA MET A 71 2.37 0.34 10.45
C MET A 71 2.41 -0.40 11.79
N ASP A 72 1.27 -0.87 12.30
CA ASP A 72 1.26 -1.69 13.51
C ASP A 72 2.03 -3.00 13.31
N ARG A 73 1.84 -3.68 12.17
CA ARG A 73 2.60 -4.91 11.87
C ARG A 73 4.11 -4.62 11.76
N LEU A 74 4.48 -3.51 11.13
CA LEU A 74 5.86 -3.09 10.98
C LEU A 74 6.51 -2.81 12.34
N ARG A 75 5.83 -2.09 13.25
CA ARG A 75 6.27 -1.85 14.63
C ARG A 75 6.43 -3.15 15.42
N HIS A 76 5.55 -4.13 15.21
CA HIS A 76 5.66 -5.45 15.83
C HIS A 76 6.73 -6.34 15.18
N GLY A 77 7.27 -5.97 14.00
CA GLY A 77 8.28 -6.73 13.29
C GLY A 77 7.78 -8.02 12.63
N VAL A 78 6.47 -8.27 12.59
CA VAL A 78 5.91 -9.51 12.03
C VAL A 78 4.49 -9.33 11.50
N CYS A 79 4.16 -10.04 10.43
CA CYS A 79 2.84 -10.06 9.82
C CYS A 79 2.37 -11.50 9.57
N SER A 80 1.16 -11.81 10.02
CA SER A 80 0.48 -13.07 9.66
C SER A 80 -0.28 -12.90 8.35
N VAL A 81 -0.08 -13.82 7.42
CA VAL A 81 -0.64 -13.80 6.06
C VAL A 81 -1.37 -15.11 5.80
N ALA A 82 -2.70 -15.04 5.58
CA ALA A 82 -3.47 -16.18 5.12
C ALA A 82 -3.16 -16.50 3.64
N ASN A 83 -3.07 -17.80 3.33
CA ASN A 83 -2.96 -18.27 1.95
C ASN A 83 -4.28 -17.95 1.19
N PRO A 84 -4.19 -17.39 -0.04
CA PRO A 84 -5.37 -16.88 -0.73
C PRO A 84 -6.26 -17.99 -1.29
N ARG A 85 -5.71 -19.20 -1.47
CA ARG A 85 -6.47 -20.38 -1.92
C ARG A 85 -7.01 -21.20 -0.77
N ASN A 86 -6.33 -21.20 0.38
CA ASN A 86 -6.77 -21.88 1.57
C ASN A 86 -6.51 -21.03 2.83
N PRO A 87 -7.48 -20.24 3.30
CA PRO A 87 -7.30 -19.33 4.44
C PRO A 87 -6.94 -19.99 5.76
N SER A 88 -7.20 -21.30 5.92
CA SER A 88 -6.77 -22.05 7.11
C SER A 88 -5.25 -22.16 7.24
N ILE A 89 -4.51 -22.00 6.14
CA ILE A 89 -3.06 -21.98 6.13
C ILE A 89 -2.61 -20.54 6.31
N VAL A 90 -1.99 -20.25 7.46
CA VAL A 90 -1.45 -18.92 7.80
C VAL A 90 0.06 -19.00 7.89
N SER A 91 0.75 -18.10 7.17
CA SER A 91 2.20 -17.93 7.22
C SER A 91 2.56 -16.73 8.08
N SER A 92 3.63 -16.84 8.87
CA SER A 92 4.21 -15.71 9.61
C SER A 92 5.38 -15.15 8.80
N ILE A 93 5.35 -13.86 8.50
CA ILE A 93 6.38 -13.17 7.72
C ILE A 93 7.07 -12.15 8.62
N SER A 94 8.40 -12.28 8.76
CA SER A 94 9.18 -11.25 9.46
C SER A 94 9.17 -9.95 8.67
N LEU A 95 9.08 -8.83 9.39
CA LEU A 95 9.26 -7.47 8.88
C LEU A 95 10.46 -6.78 9.51
N ARG A 96 11.28 -7.52 10.28
CA ARG A 96 12.44 -6.97 10.97
C ARG A 96 13.54 -6.64 9.95
N PRO A 97 14.27 -5.51 10.09
CA PRO A 97 15.27 -5.08 9.12
C PRO A 97 16.42 -6.07 8.87
N GLU A 98 16.73 -6.90 9.85
CA GLU A 98 17.72 -7.98 9.76
C GLU A 98 17.24 -9.18 8.92
N ASP A 99 15.92 -9.36 8.77
CA ASP A 99 15.32 -10.50 8.06
C ASP A 99 14.81 -10.12 6.66
N VAL A 100 14.74 -8.83 6.34
CA VAL A 100 14.12 -8.29 5.12
C VAL A 100 15.06 -7.33 4.39
N ASP A 101 15.44 -7.70 3.16
CA ASP A 101 16.31 -6.88 2.32
C ASP A 101 15.59 -5.66 1.75
N ALA A 102 14.31 -5.82 1.41
CA ALA A 102 13.49 -4.69 0.97
C ALA A 102 11.99 -4.93 1.13
N ILE A 103 11.24 -3.86 1.41
CA ILE A 103 9.78 -3.84 1.32
C ILE A 103 9.37 -3.08 0.06
N VAL A 104 8.52 -3.68 -0.78
CA VAL A 104 8.03 -3.04 -2.01
C VAL A 104 6.53 -2.78 -1.86
N PHE A 105 6.15 -1.52 -1.80
CA PHE A 105 4.76 -1.07 -1.78
C PHE A 105 4.21 -0.86 -3.19
N TRP A 106 2.99 -1.31 -3.45
CA TRP A 106 2.26 -1.01 -4.68
C TRP A 106 1.05 -0.16 -4.33
N SER A 107 0.89 0.98 -5.00
CA SER A 107 -0.25 1.84 -4.73
C SER A 107 -0.68 2.65 -5.93
N LYS A 108 -1.98 2.92 -6.01
CA LYS A 108 -2.58 3.97 -6.85
C LYS A 108 -2.79 5.26 -6.07
N ASN A 109 -2.81 5.20 -4.74
CA ASN A 109 -2.98 6.36 -3.87
C ASN A 109 -2.17 6.23 -2.56
N PRO A 110 -0.85 6.51 -2.57
CA PRO A 110 0.00 6.44 -1.39
C PRO A 110 -0.13 7.66 -0.46
N ALA A 111 -1.12 8.54 -0.66
CA ALA A 111 -1.30 9.73 0.18
C ALA A 111 -1.38 9.41 1.69
N PRO A 112 -2.09 8.34 2.15
CA PRO A 112 -2.15 8.01 3.57
C PRO A 112 -0.80 7.59 4.17
N MET A 113 0.16 7.19 3.34
CA MET A 113 1.51 6.83 3.77
C MET A 113 2.37 8.05 4.14
N LEU A 114 2.15 9.21 3.50
CA LEU A 114 3.04 10.38 3.62
C LEU A 114 3.37 10.78 5.07
N PRO A 115 2.41 10.85 6.01
CA PRO A 115 2.71 11.25 7.39
C PRO A 115 3.66 10.30 8.13
N PHE A 116 3.80 9.06 7.66
CA PHE A 116 4.53 7.98 8.33
C PHE A 116 5.85 7.62 7.65
N VAL A 117 6.20 8.28 6.54
CA VAL A 117 7.41 7.96 5.77
C VAL A 117 8.67 7.99 6.65
N ARG A 118 8.81 9.01 7.50
CA ARG A 118 9.95 9.13 8.43
C ARG A 118 10.02 8.00 9.44
N GLU A 119 8.86 7.55 9.93
CA GLU A 119 8.78 6.44 10.86
C GLU A 119 9.20 5.13 10.18
N ILE A 120 8.76 4.90 8.94
CA ILE A 120 9.19 3.73 8.17
C ILE A 120 10.68 3.76 7.91
N GLU A 121 11.23 4.90 7.49
CA GLU A 121 12.67 5.03 7.26
C GLU A 121 13.49 4.71 8.51
N ALA A 122 12.99 5.09 9.70
CA ALA A 122 13.62 4.78 10.97
C ALA A 122 13.54 3.29 11.33
N ILE A 123 12.45 2.60 10.97
CA ILE A 123 12.31 1.16 11.22
C ILE A 123 13.08 0.35 10.17
N ASN A 124 12.78 0.55 8.89
CA ASN A 124 13.46 -0.11 7.77
C ASN A 124 13.60 0.87 6.59
N PRO A 125 14.81 1.41 6.31
CA PRO A 125 15.01 2.38 5.23
C PRO A 125 14.96 1.74 3.83
N ARG A 126 15.00 0.41 3.73
CA ARG A 126 15.08 -0.33 2.47
C ARG A 126 13.66 -0.61 1.95
N PHE A 127 13.03 0.40 1.37
CA PHE A 127 11.74 0.22 0.71
C PHE A 127 11.62 1.01 -0.60
N TYR A 128 10.71 0.54 -1.45
CA TYR A 128 10.33 1.18 -2.70
C TYR A 128 8.83 1.34 -2.79
N VAL A 129 8.37 2.40 -3.46
CA VAL A 129 6.97 2.60 -3.80
C VAL A 129 6.82 2.52 -5.30
N LEU A 130 6.12 1.48 -5.76
CA LEU A 130 5.62 1.37 -7.11
C LEU A 130 4.29 2.13 -7.19
N PHE A 131 4.35 3.38 -7.66
CA PHE A 131 3.20 4.27 -7.74
C PHE A 131 2.58 4.19 -9.13
N THR A 132 1.40 3.57 -9.19
CA THR A 132 0.55 3.52 -10.38
C THR A 132 -0.16 4.84 -10.60
N LEU A 133 0.19 5.52 -11.70
CA LEU A 133 -0.34 6.83 -12.04
C LEU A 133 -0.63 6.86 -13.54
N ASN A 134 -1.90 6.63 -13.86
CA ASN A 134 -2.48 6.80 -15.19
C ASN A 134 -3.49 7.97 -15.16
N ASP A 135 -3.65 8.67 -16.27
CA ASP A 135 -4.64 9.75 -16.42
C ASP A 135 -5.91 9.22 -17.10
N TYR A 136 -6.52 8.16 -16.54
CA TYR A 136 -7.69 7.50 -17.12
C TYR A 136 -8.98 8.30 -16.94
N PRO A 137 -9.99 8.09 -17.82
CA PRO A 137 -11.33 8.61 -17.57
C PRO A 137 -11.95 7.95 -16.34
N LEU A 138 -12.77 8.69 -15.59
CA LEU A 138 -13.44 8.20 -14.38
C LEU A 138 -14.28 6.95 -14.62
N ASP A 139 -14.81 6.75 -15.82
CA ASP A 139 -15.54 5.53 -16.18
C ASP A 139 -14.69 4.26 -16.00
N LEU A 140 -13.40 4.35 -16.33
CA LEU A 140 -12.46 3.25 -16.22
C LEU A 140 -11.88 3.15 -14.79
N GLU A 141 -11.67 4.30 -14.14
CA GLU A 141 -11.07 4.39 -12.81
C GLU A 141 -11.81 5.36 -11.86
N PRO A 142 -13.01 5.00 -11.38
CA PRO A 142 -13.95 5.97 -10.78
C PRO A 142 -13.57 6.46 -9.37
N ALA A 143 -12.76 5.71 -8.63
CA ALA A 143 -12.45 5.99 -7.23
C ALA A 143 -11.13 6.76 -7.05
N MET A 144 -10.53 7.25 -8.12
CA MET A 144 -9.23 7.93 -8.06
C MET A 144 -9.39 9.44 -7.86
N PRO A 145 -8.57 10.06 -7.00
CA PRO A 145 -8.44 11.51 -6.99
C PRO A 145 -8.02 12.05 -8.37
N PRO A 146 -8.33 13.33 -8.66
CA PRO A 146 -7.87 14.00 -9.87
C PRO A 146 -6.37 13.80 -10.12
N VAL A 147 -5.97 13.70 -11.39
CA VAL A 147 -4.57 13.43 -11.76
C VAL A 147 -3.60 14.46 -11.16
N ALA A 148 -4.00 15.73 -11.08
CA ALA A 148 -3.18 16.79 -10.49
C ALA A 148 -2.85 16.54 -9.01
N GLU A 149 -3.82 16.05 -8.23
CA GLU A 149 -3.61 15.70 -6.82
C GLU A 149 -2.66 14.49 -6.70
N ARG A 150 -2.83 13.48 -7.55
CA ARG A 150 -1.96 12.31 -7.55
C ARG A 150 -0.52 12.64 -7.94
N VAL A 151 -0.33 13.55 -8.91
CA VAL A 151 0.99 14.08 -9.27
C VAL A 151 1.63 14.87 -8.12
N ALA A 152 0.84 15.65 -7.38
CA ALA A 152 1.33 16.34 -6.19
C ALA A 152 1.77 15.36 -5.10
N VAL A 153 0.98 14.29 -4.85
CA VAL A 153 1.35 13.21 -3.92
C VAL A 153 2.63 12.50 -4.38
N PHE A 154 2.76 12.22 -5.69
CA PHE A 154 3.95 11.58 -6.25
C PHE A 154 5.19 12.45 -6.01
N SER A 155 5.10 13.74 -6.32
CA SER A 155 6.20 14.69 -6.15
C SER A 155 6.61 14.80 -4.68
N ARG A 156 5.64 14.95 -3.76
CA ARG A 156 5.92 15.00 -2.32
C ARG A 156 6.57 13.71 -1.81
N LEU A 157 6.09 12.55 -2.24
CA LEU A 157 6.69 11.28 -1.87
C LEU A 157 8.14 11.21 -2.35
N SER A 158 8.39 11.58 -3.61
CA SER A 158 9.73 11.62 -4.20
C SER A 158 10.66 12.60 -3.48
N ASP A 159 10.15 13.76 -3.05
CA ASP A 159 10.94 14.72 -2.26
C ASP A 159 11.34 14.15 -0.90
N MET A 160 10.50 13.30 -0.31
CA MET A 160 10.77 12.69 0.99
C MET A 160 11.73 11.51 0.91
N ILE A 161 11.59 10.64 -0.10
CA ILE A 161 12.34 9.36 -0.18
C ILE A 161 13.34 9.30 -1.34
N GLY A 162 13.38 10.31 -2.19
CA GLY A 162 14.23 10.37 -3.38
C GLY A 162 13.61 9.68 -4.60
N PRO A 163 13.95 10.14 -5.82
CA PRO A 163 13.38 9.65 -7.07
C PRO A 163 13.74 8.19 -7.39
N ALA A 164 14.85 7.68 -6.86
CA ALA A 164 15.25 6.27 -6.99
C ALA A 164 14.27 5.31 -6.29
N ARG A 165 13.62 5.75 -5.20
CA ARG A 165 12.71 4.92 -4.39
C ARG A 165 11.24 5.04 -4.78
N VAL A 166 10.88 5.98 -5.66
CA VAL A 166 9.53 6.10 -6.23
C VAL A 166 9.58 5.71 -7.71
N VAL A 167 9.05 4.53 -8.03
CA VAL A 167 9.01 4.03 -9.41
C VAL A 167 7.61 4.29 -9.97
N TRP A 168 7.55 5.03 -11.07
CA TRP A 168 6.28 5.27 -11.75
C TRP A 168 5.82 4.00 -12.48
N ARG A 169 4.55 3.64 -12.30
CA ARG A 169 3.88 2.61 -13.07
C ARG A 169 2.81 3.28 -13.94
N TYR A 170 3.06 3.37 -15.25
CA TYR A 170 2.03 3.65 -16.23
C TYR A 170 1.49 2.32 -16.74
N ASP A 171 0.85 1.58 -15.83
CA ASP A 171 0.59 0.15 -15.98
C ASP A 171 -0.68 -0.26 -15.22
N PRO A 172 -1.67 -0.90 -15.89
CA PRO A 172 -1.63 -1.29 -17.31
C PRO A 172 -2.10 -0.16 -18.22
N ILE A 173 -1.71 -0.20 -19.49
CA ILE A 173 -2.30 0.50 -20.63
C ILE A 173 -3.55 -0.28 -21.07
N VAL A 174 -4.70 0.37 -21.11
CA VAL A 174 -5.98 -0.22 -21.50
C VAL A 174 -6.43 0.41 -22.81
N LEU A 175 -6.16 -0.28 -23.92
CA LEU A 175 -6.59 0.19 -25.24
C LEU A 175 -8.09 0.00 -25.44
N SER A 176 -8.75 1.05 -25.91
CA SER A 176 -10.20 1.02 -26.20
C SER A 176 -10.59 2.09 -27.22
N SER A 177 -11.86 2.09 -27.63
CA SER A 177 -12.45 3.16 -28.43
C SER A 177 -12.42 4.56 -27.79
N ARG A 178 -12.05 4.67 -26.50
CA ARG A 178 -11.96 5.95 -25.76
C ARG A 178 -10.56 6.22 -25.19
N THR A 179 -9.70 5.23 -25.21
CA THR A 179 -8.34 5.26 -24.66
C THR A 179 -7.40 4.58 -25.65
N ASP A 180 -7.37 5.08 -26.87
CA ASP A 180 -6.53 4.55 -27.96
C ASP A 180 -5.03 4.91 -27.76
N ALA A 181 -4.21 4.53 -28.74
CA ALA A 181 -2.77 4.77 -28.67
C ALA A 181 -2.42 6.27 -28.58
N ASP A 182 -3.10 7.13 -29.34
CA ASP A 182 -2.90 8.58 -29.28
C ASP A 182 -3.37 9.17 -27.95
N TYR A 183 -4.46 8.64 -27.40
CA TYR A 183 -4.91 9.00 -26.08
C TYR A 183 -3.80 8.78 -25.06
N HIS A 184 -3.22 7.59 -25.05
CA HIS A 184 -2.14 7.21 -24.15
C HIS A 184 -0.87 8.02 -24.38
N ARG A 185 -0.45 8.21 -25.64
CA ARG A 185 0.74 8.98 -26.01
C ARG A 185 0.70 10.38 -25.40
N LEU A 186 -0.39 11.13 -25.63
CA LEU A 186 -0.52 12.51 -25.15
C LEU A 186 -0.52 12.60 -23.62
N ARG A 187 -1.11 11.62 -22.93
CA ARG A 187 -1.25 11.61 -21.47
C ARG A 187 0.06 11.18 -20.81
N PHE A 188 0.71 10.18 -21.40
CA PHE A 188 2.04 9.75 -20.99
C PHE A 188 3.05 10.89 -21.12
N GLU A 189 3.08 11.59 -22.26
CA GLU A 189 3.95 12.75 -22.48
C GLU A 189 3.71 13.85 -21.43
N ARG A 190 2.45 14.19 -21.17
CA ARG A 190 2.08 15.17 -20.13
C ARG A 190 2.59 14.75 -18.75
N LEU A 191 2.42 13.49 -18.39
CA LEU A 191 2.87 12.95 -17.11
C LEU A 191 4.41 12.89 -17.03
N CYS A 192 5.10 12.54 -18.11
CA CYS A 192 6.56 12.62 -18.20
C CYS A 192 7.06 14.03 -17.86
N GLY A 193 6.42 15.06 -18.44
CA GLY A 193 6.75 16.46 -18.13
C GLY A 193 6.55 16.81 -16.66
N GLN A 194 5.47 16.34 -16.05
CA GLN A 194 5.13 16.61 -14.65
C GLN A 194 5.98 15.81 -13.64
N LEU A 195 6.38 14.59 -13.99
CA LEU A 195 7.14 13.67 -13.14
C LEU A 195 8.66 13.75 -13.40
N ARG A 196 9.09 14.64 -14.30
CA ARG A 196 10.50 14.91 -14.57
C ARG A 196 11.25 15.12 -13.26
N THR A 197 12.41 14.46 -13.12
CA THR A 197 13.27 14.44 -11.92
C THR A 197 12.63 13.91 -10.63
N ARG A 198 11.37 13.46 -10.65
CA ARG A 198 10.69 12.85 -9.49
C ARG A 198 10.76 11.32 -9.50
N THR A 199 11.22 10.72 -10.58
CA THR A 199 11.45 9.28 -10.68
C THR A 199 12.60 9.00 -11.64
N GLU A 200 13.29 7.89 -11.44
CA GLU A 200 14.34 7.40 -12.34
C GLU A 200 13.86 6.27 -13.26
N ARG A 201 12.68 5.69 -12.97
CA ARG A 201 12.19 4.52 -13.69
C ARG A 201 10.68 4.59 -13.88
N VAL A 202 10.26 4.26 -15.10
CA VAL A 202 8.87 3.97 -15.43
C VAL A 202 8.72 2.51 -15.83
N ILE A 203 7.64 1.87 -15.36
CA ILE A 203 7.19 0.56 -15.80
C ILE A 203 5.92 0.77 -16.61
N VAL A 204 5.88 0.14 -17.79
CA VAL A 204 4.74 0.19 -18.72
C VAL A 204 4.38 -1.25 -19.08
N SER A 205 3.08 -1.54 -19.13
CA SER A 205 2.56 -2.79 -19.68
C SER A 205 1.26 -2.50 -20.43
N VAL A 206 0.86 -3.38 -21.35
CA VAL A 206 -0.47 -3.36 -21.96
C VAL A 206 -1.31 -4.43 -21.30
N VAL A 207 -2.60 -4.13 -21.07
CA VAL A 207 -3.49 -5.03 -20.35
C VAL A 207 -3.70 -6.33 -21.11
N ASP A 208 -3.48 -7.46 -20.41
CA ASP A 208 -3.89 -8.76 -20.92
C ASP A 208 -5.39 -8.99 -20.67
N MET A 209 -6.08 -9.44 -21.72
CA MET A 209 -7.52 -9.71 -21.68
C MET A 209 -7.83 -11.11 -21.12
N TYR A 210 -7.43 -11.36 -19.88
CA TYR A 210 -7.80 -12.57 -19.14
C TYR A 210 -9.22 -12.50 -18.57
N GLY A 211 -9.77 -13.64 -18.14
CA GLY A 211 -11.19 -13.78 -17.79
C GLY A 211 -11.70 -12.77 -16.74
N SER A 212 -10.91 -12.46 -15.70
CA SER A 212 -11.28 -11.44 -14.71
C SER A 212 -11.20 -10.01 -15.27
N THR A 213 -10.21 -9.66 -16.11
CA THR A 213 -10.17 -8.36 -16.80
C THR A 213 -11.40 -8.18 -17.67
N ARG A 214 -11.73 -9.16 -18.51
CA ARG A 214 -12.91 -9.11 -19.38
C ARG A 214 -14.19 -8.90 -18.59
N ARG A 215 -14.38 -9.63 -17.48
CA ARG A 215 -15.53 -9.42 -16.58
C ARG A 215 -15.57 -8.02 -15.98
N ALA A 216 -14.42 -7.49 -15.56
CA ALA A 216 -14.35 -6.14 -14.99
C ALA A 216 -14.68 -5.06 -16.03
N LEU A 217 -14.24 -5.23 -17.28
CA LEU A 217 -14.46 -4.28 -18.36
C LEU A 217 -15.85 -4.40 -19.02
N LYS A 218 -16.49 -5.57 -18.98
CA LYS A 218 -17.82 -5.83 -19.58
C LYS A 218 -18.89 -4.80 -19.16
N ARG A 219 -18.84 -4.31 -17.92
CA ARG A 219 -19.77 -3.27 -17.43
C ARG A 219 -19.65 -1.93 -18.18
N LEU A 220 -18.54 -1.69 -18.86
CA LEU A 220 -18.28 -0.48 -19.64
C LEU A 220 -18.73 -0.64 -21.09
N GLU A 221 -18.85 -1.87 -21.59
CA GLU A 221 -19.36 -2.13 -22.94
C GLU A 221 -20.80 -1.64 -23.12
N SER A 222 -21.65 -1.81 -22.09
CA SER A 222 -23.01 -1.25 -22.07
C SER A 222 -23.04 0.29 -22.08
N ARG A 223 -21.91 0.94 -21.80
CA ARG A 223 -21.71 2.39 -21.83
C ARG A 223 -21.01 2.84 -23.12
N GLY A 224 -20.90 1.95 -24.12
CA GLY A 224 -20.32 2.23 -25.43
C GLY A 224 -18.79 2.14 -25.51
N TRP A 225 -18.13 1.55 -24.50
CA TRP A 225 -16.71 1.23 -24.61
C TRP A 225 -16.53 -0.01 -25.50
N ARG A 226 -15.53 0.02 -26.38
CA ARG A 226 -15.09 -1.15 -27.15
C ARG A 226 -13.64 -1.40 -26.82
N PHE A 227 -13.33 -2.59 -26.33
CA PHE A 227 -11.96 -3.01 -26.04
C PHE A 227 -11.52 -3.95 -27.15
N SER A 228 -10.50 -3.55 -27.92
CA SER A 228 -9.91 -4.44 -28.93
C SER A 228 -8.96 -5.41 -28.23
N PRO A 229 -8.99 -6.71 -28.56
CA PRO A 229 -7.91 -7.61 -28.21
C PRO A 229 -6.64 -7.37 -29.06
N ASP A 230 -6.75 -6.61 -30.15
CA ASP A 230 -5.74 -6.43 -31.19
C ASP A 230 -5.39 -4.94 -31.40
#